data_AF-A0A3C0IP90-F1
#
_entry.id   AF-A0A3C0IP90-F1
#
_cell.length_a   1.000
_cell.length_b   1.000
_cell.length_c   1.000
_cell.angle_alpha   90.00
_cell.angle_beta   90.00
_cell.angle_gamma   90.00
#
_symmetry.space_group_name_H-M   'P 1'
#
loop_
_entity.id
_entity.type
_entity.pdbx_description
1 polymer ?
#
loop_
_entity_poly.entity_id
_entity_poly.type
_entity_poly.pdbx_seq_one_letter_code
_entity_poly.pdbx_strand_id
1 'polypeptide(L)'
;MKNFIFVIAFLTVNIVAVAQATFLQSGRVVYERRFNQHSLLEMWDGDEDGEDENVWKKEMQKNFPRFVTTQYELIFTPEKTMYRALEDATPQKYMWDTKPSENDIAIQEPTKGTLSIQRDVFEKTYLLQDSIRHLKWRITDETRTIAGFECRKAVTKICDSVVVVAFYCDEIPVSSGPETMGQLPGLILGLAVPRLHTTWFATSVQLQPLAQATAAVQVKQKGSKVTWVKLQADLKKAISDWGKAGNITMWRLLL
;
A
#
# COMPACT_ATOMS: atom_id res chain seq x y z
N MET A 1 63.65 30.11 49.11
CA MET A 1 62.85 28.91 48.83
C MET A 1 61.40 29.37 48.65
N LYS A 2 60.94 29.53 47.40
CA LYS A 2 59.56 29.97 47.06
C LYS A 2 58.90 28.79 46.34
N ASN A 3 57.93 28.16 47.00
CA ASN A 3 57.21 27.01 46.46
C ASN A 3 56.07 27.51 45.55
N PHE A 4 56.17 27.19 44.27
CA PHE A 4 55.10 27.37 43.29
C PHE A 4 54.18 26.15 43.37
N ILE A 5 52.92 26.35 43.76
CA ILE A 5 51.88 25.32 43.74
C ILE A 5 51.13 25.49 42.41
N PHE A 6 51.30 24.54 41.49
CA PHE A 6 50.51 24.42 40.27
C PHE A 6 49.22 23.65 40.59
N VAL A 7 48.08 24.33 40.57
CA VAL A 7 46.76 23.70 40.64
C VAL A 7 46.32 23.37 39.21
N ILE A 8 46.35 22.09 38.86
CA ILE A 8 45.82 21.59 37.58
C ILE A 8 44.31 21.36 37.77
N ALA A 9 43.49 22.26 37.22
CA ALA A 9 42.06 22.09 37.14
C ALA A 9 41.70 21.11 36.02
N PHE A 10 41.24 19.91 36.39
CA PHE A 10 40.74 18.90 35.46
C PHE A 10 39.32 19.29 35.02
N LEU A 11 39.18 19.86 33.82
CA LEU A 11 37.89 20.16 33.21
C LEU A 11 37.34 18.86 32.57
N THR A 12 36.43 18.17 33.25
CA THR A 12 35.74 17.02 32.66
C THR A 12 34.67 17.51 31.68
N VAL A 13 34.97 17.44 30.39
CA VAL A 13 33.98 17.64 29.32
C VAL A 13 33.06 16.42 29.28
N ASN A 14 31.81 16.59 29.73
CA ASN A 14 30.76 15.59 29.56
C ASN A 14 30.32 15.59 28.10
N ILE A 15 30.83 14.65 27.31
CA ILE A 15 30.32 14.37 25.97
C ILE A 15 29.03 13.55 26.16
N VAL A 16 27.89 14.23 26.20
CA VAL A 16 26.59 13.55 26.09
C VAL A 16 26.46 13.14 24.63
N ALA A 17 26.70 11.86 24.34
CA ALA A 17 26.36 11.26 23.06
C ALA A 17 24.83 11.22 22.97
N VAL A 18 24.24 12.25 22.35
CA VAL A 18 22.85 12.20 21.93
C VAL A 18 22.82 11.21 20.76
N ALA A 19 22.36 9.99 21.01
CA ALA A 19 21.93 9.10 19.93
C ALA A 19 20.71 9.77 19.28
N GLN A 20 20.94 10.65 18.31
CA GLN A 20 19.88 11.16 17.46
C GLN A 20 19.38 9.95 16.66
N ALA A 21 18.14 9.55 16.91
CA ALA A 21 17.45 8.59 16.06
C ALA A 21 17.45 9.18 14.64
N THR A 22 18.28 8.61 13.75
CA THR A 22 18.33 9.03 12.35
C THR A 22 17.07 8.51 11.67
N PHE A 23 16.00 9.33 11.68
CA PHE A 23 14.76 9.00 10.98
C PHE A 23 15.02 8.82 9.49
N LEU A 24 14.44 7.76 8.90
CA LEU A 24 14.56 7.51 7.47
C LEU A 24 13.71 8.54 6.71
N GLN A 25 14.36 9.52 6.09
CA GLN A 25 13.68 10.61 5.38
C GLN A 25 13.28 10.25 3.94
N SER A 26 14.07 9.40 3.27
CA SER A 26 13.80 8.98 1.90
C SER A 26 14.30 7.58 1.62
N GLY A 27 13.59 6.87 0.75
CA GLY A 27 13.91 5.49 0.47
C GLY A 27 12.93 4.81 -0.47
N ARG A 28 13.13 3.50 -0.60
CA ARG A 28 12.32 2.59 -1.40
C ARG A 28 11.91 1.41 -0.53
N VAL A 29 10.63 1.08 -0.55
CA VAL A 29 10.07 -0.12 0.08
C VAL A 29 9.56 -1.03 -1.02
N VAL A 30 9.92 -2.31 -0.96
CA VAL A 30 9.34 -3.34 -1.83
C VAL A 30 8.31 -4.12 -1.03
N TYR A 31 7.10 -4.24 -1.57
CA TYR A 31 6.01 -5.01 -1.00
C TYR A 31 5.75 -6.26 -1.82
N GLU A 32 5.43 -7.33 -1.12
CA GLU A 32 4.78 -8.50 -1.69
C GLU A 32 3.27 -8.37 -1.52
N ARG A 33 2.54 -8.25 -2.63
CA ARG A 33 1.09 -8.36 -2.65
C ARG A 33 0.70 -9.81 -2.92
N ARG A 34 0.06 -10.46 -1.96
CA ARG A 34 -0.50 -11.82 -2.10
C ARG A 34 -2.02 -11.76 -2.16
N PHE A 35 -2.59 -12.34 -3.20
CA PHE A 35 -4.04 -12.38 -3.45
C PHE A 35 -4.53 -13.82 -3.62
N ASN A 36 -5.58 -14.21 -2.89
CA ASN A 36 -6.26 -15.49 -3.08
C ASN A 36 -7.29 -15.38 -4.22
N GLN A 37 -6.88 -15.66 -5.46
CA GLN A 37 -7.79 -15.54 -6.60
C GLN A 37 -8.90 -16.58 -6.61
N HIS A 38 -8.74 -17.74 -5.94
CA HIS A 38 -9.83 -18.72 -5.80
C HIS A 38 -11.03 -18.16 -5.05
N SER A 39 -10.83 -17.13 -4.21
CA SER A 39 -11.95 -16.46 -3.54
C SER A 39 -12.95 -15.86 -4.52
N LEU A 40 -12.52 -15.52 -5.74
CA LEU A 40 -13.42 -15.03 -6.79
C LEU A 40 -14.43 -16.10 -7.20
N LEU A 41 -14.06 -17.38 -7.24
CA LEU A 41 -14.99 -18.44 -7.62
C LEU A 41 -16.21 -18.50 -6.69
N GLU A 42 -16.04 -18.13 -5.42
CA GLU A 42 -17.13 -18.05 -4.44
C GLU A 42 -17.96 -16.76 -4.59
N MET A 43 -17.44 -15.75 -5.30
CA MET A 43 -18.08 -14.44 -5.48
C MET A 43 -18.97 -14.37 -6.72
N TRP A 44 -18.72 -15.26 -7.68
CA TRP A 44 -19.47 -15.41 -8.92
C TRP A 44 -20.41 -16.63 -8.90
N ASP A 45 -20.39 -17.43 -7.82
CA ASP A 45 -21.43 -18.45 -7.55
C ASP A 45 -22.78 -17.72 -7.41
N GLY A 46 -23.73 -18.07 -8.27
CA GLY A 46 -25.15 -17.80 -8.03
C GLY A 46 -25.61 -18.58 -6.80
N ASP A 47 -26.75 -18.20 -6.20
CA ASP A 47 -27.35 -18.95 -5.10
C ASP A 47 -28.04 -20.27 -5.60
N GLU A 48 -27.63 -20.83 -6.75
CA GLU A 48 -28.21 -22.04 -7.36
C GLU A 48 -27.23 -23.22 -7.33
N ASP A 49 -27.45 -24.13 -6.38
CA ASP A 49 -26.69 -25.38 -6.24
C ASP A 49 -26.97 -26.37 -7.40
N GLY A 50 -26.36 -26.13 -8.57
CA GLY A 50 -26.35 -27.05 -9.71
C GLY A 50 -25.12 -27.97 -9.70
N GLU A 51 -25.29 -29.25 -10.06
CA GLU A 51 -24.16 -30.21 -10.17
C GLU A 51 -23.08 -29.76 -11.18
N ASP A 52 -23.47 -29.03 -12.23
CA ASP A 52 -22.58 -28.54 -13.29
C ASP A 52 -21.67 -27.37 -12.84
N GLU A 53 -22.14 -26.48 -11.95
CA GLU A 53 -21.33 -25.37 -11.41
C GLU A 53 -20.16 -25.88 -10.54
N ASN A 54 -20.38 -26.97 -9.82
CA ASN A 54 -19.34 -27.65 -9.04
C ASN A 54 -18.23 -28.25 -9.92
N VAL A 55 -18.52 -28.63 -11.16
CA VAL A 55 -17.51 -29.14 -12.10
C VAL A 55 -16.67 -27.98 -12.67
N TRP A 56 -17.32 -26.90 -13.10
CA TRP A 56 -16.65 -25.68 -13.57
C TRP A 56 -15.69 -25.11 -12.52
N LYS A 57 -16.15 -24.96 -11.28
CA LYS A 57 -15.35 -24.44 -10.16
C LYS A 57 -14.12 -25.30 -9.90
N LYS A 58 -14.26 -26.63 -9.89
CA LYS A 58 -13.12 -27.56 -9.74
C LYS A 58 -12.12 -27.45 -10.87
N GLU A 59 -12.59 -27.30 -12.11
CA GLU A 59 -11.72 -27.13 -13.27
C GLU A 59 -10.94 -25.81 -13.21
N MET A 60 -11.59 -24.71 -12.81
CA MET A 60 -10.93 -23.43 -12.57
C MET A 60 -9.88 -23.52 -11.46
N GLN A 61 -10.19 -24.20 -10.35
CA GLN A 61 -9.24 -24.40 -9.24
C GLN A 61 -8.01 -25.22 -9.66
N LYS A 62 -8.17 -26.15 -10.60
CA LYS A 62 -7.08 -26.97 -11.15
C LYS A 62 -6.19 -26.17 -12.11
N ASN A 63 -6.78 -25.29 -12.92
CA ASN A 63 -6.05 -24.57 -13.97
C ASN A 63 -5.38 -23.26 -13.49
N PHE A 64 -5.86 -22.69 -12.38
CA PHE A 64 -5.36 -21.44 -11.82
C PHE A 64 -4.85 -21.66 -10.39
N PRO A 65 -3.68 -21.10 -10.02
CA PRO A 65 -3.16 -21.26 -8.68
C PRO A 65 -4.07 -20.57 -7.65
N ARG A 66 -4.08 -21.08 -6.41
CA ARG A 66 -4.88 -20.46 -5.34
C ARG A 66 -4.44 -19.04 -5.04
N PHE A 67 -3.13 -18.82 -4.99
CA PHE A 67 -2.53 -17.53 -4.70
C PHE A 67 -1.74 -17.02 -5.90
N VAL A 68 -1.85 -15.73 -6.14
CA VAL A 68 -0.94 -14.98 -7.01
C VAL A 68 -0.22 -13.93 -6.19
N THR A 69 1.04 -13.71 -6.54
CA THR A 69 1.92 -12.77 -5.84
C THR A 69 2.44 -11.74 -6.82
N THR A 70 2.29 -10.46 -6.52
CA THR A 70 2.82 -9.36 -7.33
C THR A 70 3.72 -8.51 -6.46
N GLN A 71 4.89 -8.11 -6.95
CA GLN A 71 5.73 -7.16 -6.23
C GLN A 71 5.31 -5.73 -6.55
N TYR A 72 5.39 -4.87 -5.55
CA TYR A 72 5.16 -3.44 -5.70
C TYR A 72 6.33 -2.69 -5.10
N GLU A 73 6.61 -1.50 -5.63
CA GLU A 73 7.52 -0.57 -5.00
C GLU A 73 6.81 0.69 -4.54
N LEU A 74 7.23 1.19 -3.38
CA LEU A 74 6.90 2.51 -2.88
C LEU A 74 8.20 3.29 -2.73
N ILE A 75 8.31 4.41 -3.43
CA ILE A 75 9.41 5.37 -3.25
C ILE A 75 8.85 6.53 -2.43
N PHE A 76 9.56 6.92 -1.37
CA PHE A 76 9.13 7.97 -0.46
C PHE A 76 10.17 9.07 -0.30
N THR A 77 9.67 10.29 -0.20
CA THR A 77 10.33 11.48 0.34
C THR A 77 9.43 12.06 1.44
N PRO A 78 9.87 13.09 2.19
CA PRO A 78 9.02 13.75 3.19
C PRO A 78 7.74 14.38 2.59
N GLU A 79 7.77 14.77 1.32
CA GLU A 79 6.69 15.51 0.66
C GLU A 79 5.83 14.66 -0.26
N LYS A 80 6.42 13.62 -0.90
CA LYS A 80 5.76 12.84 -1.94
C LYS A 80 6.09 11.36 -1.83
N THR A 81 5.11 10.53 -2.16
CA THR A 81 5.31 9.09 -2.35
C THR A 81 4.76 8.65 -3.69
N MET A 82 5.39 7.65 -4.29
CA MET A 82 4.93 6.98 -5.51
C MET A 82 4.85 5.48 -5.25
N TYR A 83 3.75 4.86 -5.65
CA TYR A 83 3.49 3.44 -5.53
C TYR A 83 3.08 2.85 -6.88
N ARG A 84 3.70 1.75 -7.30
CA ARG A 84 3.40 1.05 -8.57
C ARG A 84 3.76 -0.43 -8.51
N ALA A 85 3.15 -1.21 -9.39
CA ALA A 85 3.52 -2.61 -9.57
C ALA A 85 4.92 -2.72 -10.20
N LEU A 86 5.65 -3.76 -9.79
CA LEU A 86 6.85 -4.23 -10.47
C LEU A 86 6.47 -5.39 -11.41
N GLU A 87 7.26 -5.57 -12.45
CA GLU A 87 7.08 -6.70 -13.36
C GLU A 87 7.24 -8.02 -12.60
N ASP A 88 6.35 -8.98 -12.88
CA ASP A 88 6.40 -10.30 -12.26
C ASP A 88 7.68 -11.02 -12.68
N ALA A 89 8.51 -11.41 -11.72
CA ALA A 89 9.72 -12.19 -11.98
C ALA A 89 9.44 -13.55 -12.65
N THR A 90 8.23 -14.08 -12.44
CA THR A 90 7.75 -15.34 -13.03
C THR A 90 6.33 -15.15 -13.55
N PRO A 91 6.04 -15.53 -14.81
CA PRO A 91 4.68 -15.47 -15.35
C PRO A 91 3.69 -16.29 -14.49
N GLN A 92 2.61 -15.65 -14.06
CA GLN A 92 1.54 -16.28 -13.28
C GLN A 92 0.23 -16.26 -14.05
N LYS A 93 -0.60 -17.30 -13.82
CA LYS A 93 -1.96 -17.36 -14.37
C LYS A 93 -2.92 -16.62 -13.45
N TYR A 94 -3.42 -15.50 -13.93
CA TYR A 94 -4.44 -14.69 -13.27
C TYR A 94 -5.83 -15.06 -13.81
N MET A 95 -6.81 -15.19 -12.92
CA MET A 95 -8.21 -15.37 -13.31
C MET A 95 -8.80 -14.02 -13.71
N TRP A 96 -9.55 -13.97 -14.82
CA TRP A 96 -10.20 -12.75 -15.33
C TRP A 96 -9.25 -11.52 -15.31
N ASP A 97 -9.78 -10.36 -14.95
CA ASP A 97 -9.06 -9.08 -14.89
C ASP A 97 -8.41 -8.83 -13.52
N THR A 98 -7.74 -9.85 -12.97
CA THR A 98 -7.09 -9.74 -11.64
C THR A 98 -5.61 -9.42 -11.69
N LYS A 99 -5.00 -9.52 -12.88
CA LYS A 99 -3.62 -9.08 -13.09
C LYS A 99 -3.58 -7.56 -12.89
N PRO A 100 -2.76 -7.05 -11.96
CA PRO A 100 -2.59 -5.61 -11.83
C PRO A 100 -1.93 -5.04 -13.08
N SER A 101 -2.35 -3.84 -13.49
CA SER A 101 -1.72 -3.14 -14.61
C SER A 101 -0.34 -2.62 -14.19
N GLU A 102 0.64 -2.76 -15.09
CA GLU A 102 1.97 -2.19 -14.94
C GLU A 102 1.97 -0.67 -15.15
N ASN A 103 0.89 -0.13 -15.72
CA ASN A 103 0.67 1.31 -15.89
C ASN A 103 0.06 1.97 -14.64
N ASP A 104 -0.37 1.19 -13.65
CA ASP A 104 -0.98 1.74 -12.44
C ASP A 104 0.08 2.44 -11.59
N ILE A 105 -0.15 3.73 -11.32
CA ILE A 105 0.76 4.57 -10.53
C ILE A 105 -0.06 5.44 -9.62
N ALA A 106 0.13 5.29 -8.30
CA ALA A 106 -0.42 6.16 -7.28
C ALA A 106 0.65 7.13 -6.78
N ILE A 107 0.34 8.42 -6.76
CA ILE A 107 1.19 9.48 -6.18
C ILE A 107 0.41 10.16 -5.08
N GLN A 108 0.98 10.21 -3.87
CA GLN A 108 0.42 10.93 -2.73
C GLN A 108 1.37 12.06 -2.32
N GLU A 109 0.83 13.22 -1.97
CA GLU A 109 1.56 14.30 -1.29
C GLU A 109 0.96 14.49 0.11
N PRO A 110 1.36 13.69 1.12
CA PRO A 110 0.69 13.63 2.43
C PRO A 110 0.62 14.98 3.15
N THR A 111 1.66 15.81 3.01
CA THR A 111 1.74 17.14 3.64
C THR A 111 0.78 18.16 3.02
N LYS A 112 0.41 17.97 1.74
CA LYS A 112 -0.57 18.81 1.03
C LYS A 112 -1.97 18.21 1.00
N GLY A 113 -2.12 16.94 1.36
CA GLY A 113 -3.39 16.23 1.33
C GLY A 113 -3.90 15.93 -0.08
N THR A 114 -3.02 15.81 -1.08
CA THR A 114 -3.39 15.57 -2.49
C THR A 114 -3.01 14.16 -2.95
N LEU A 115 -3.80 13.63 -3.89
CA LEU A 115 -3.69 12.29 -4.45
C LEU A 115 -3.86 12.35 -5.97
N SER A 116 -3.00 11.64 -6.69
CA SER A 116 -3.08 11.48 -8.14
C SER A 116 -2.83 10.03 -8.52
N ILE A 117 -3.80 9.37 -9.14
CA ILE A 117 -3.71 7.95 -9.53
C ILE A 117 -3.94 7.81 -11.02
N GLN A 118 -2.98 7.24 -11.72
CA GLN A 118 -3.20 6.66 -13.03
C GLN A 118 -3.61 5.21 -12.82
N ARG A 119 -4.78 4.81 -13.33
CA ARG A 119 -5.26 3.43 -13.20
C ARG A 119 -5.94 2.98 -14.48
N ASP A 120 -5.54 1.82 -14.98
CA ASP A 120 -6.25 1.15 -16.07
C ASP A 120 -7.43 0.40 -15.47
N VAL A 121 -8.63 0.68 -16.00
CA VAL A 121 -9.85 -0.01 -15.60
C VAL A 121 -10.59 -0.42 -16.86
N PHE A 122 -10.68 -1.74 -17.07
CA PHE A 122 -11.19 -2.32 -18.30
C PHE A 122 -10.41 -1.74 -19.50
N GLU A 123 -11.10 -1.16 -20.48
CA GLU A 123 -10.49 -0.60 -21.70
C GLU A 123 -10.11 0.89 -21.56
N LYS A 124 -10.17 1.47 -20.35
CA LYS A 124 -9.96 2.91 -20.14
C LYS A 124 -8.87 3.19 -19.10
N THR A 125 -7.98 4.12 -19.42
CA THR A 125 -7.04 4.70 -18.46
C THR A 125 -7.63 5.95 -17.81
N TYR A 126 -7.81 5.89 -16.50
CA TYR A 126 -8.26 7.01 -15.68
C TYR A 126 -7.08 7.73 -15.03
N LEU A 127 -7.18 9.06 -14.98
CA LEU A 127 -6.31 9.92 -14.17
C LEU A 127 -7.14 10.52 -13.04
N LEU A 128 -7.19 9.83 -11.90
CA LEU A 128 -7.83 10.33 -10.71
C LEU A 128 -7.00 11.45 -10.10
N GLN A 129 -7.58 12.63 -9.86
CA GLN A 129 -6.95 13.71 -9.12
C GLN A 129 -7.93 14.21 -8.05
N ASP A 130 -7.56 14.07 -6.79
CA ASP A 130 -8.45 14.39 -5.66
C ASP A 130 -7.64 14.67 -4.38
N SER A 131 -8.36 14.93 -3.29
CA SER A 131 -7.82 14.97 -1.94
C SER A 131 -7.62 13.56 -1.36
N ILE A 132 -6.64 13.43 -0.46
CA ILE A 132 -6.45 12.20 0.33
C ILE A 132 -7.67 12.02 1.22
N ARG A 133 -8.31 10.84 1.12
CA ARG A 133 -9.52 10.50 1.89
C ARG A 133 -9.20 10.45 3.38
N HIS A 134 -10.06 10.99 4.24
CA HIS A 134 -9.85 10.91 5.69
C HIS A 134 -10.18 9.51 6.25
N LEU A 135 -9.16 8.80 6.75
CA LEU A 135 -9.31 7.46 7.34
C LEU A 135 -9.31 7.54 8.87
N LYS A 136 -10.34 6.98 9.50
CA LYS A 136 -10.46 6.92 10.97
C LYS A 136 -9.79 5.67 11.52
N TRP A 137 -8.48 5.75 11.75
CA TRP A 137 -7.70 4.66 12.32
C TRP A 137 -7.94 4.48 13.82
N ARG A 138 -8.12 3.23 14.26
CA ARG A 138 -8.01 2.79 15.64
C ARG A 138 -6.67 2.11 15.82
N ILE A 139 -5.73 2.76 16.51
CA ILE A 139 -4.44 2.18 16.87
C ILE A 139 -4.66 1.20 18.03
N THR A 140 -3.90 0.10 18.01
CA THR A 140 -3.90 -0.93 19.05
C THR A 140 -2.48 -1.18 19.55
N ASP A 141 -2.34 -1.83 20.70
CA ASP A 141 -1.03 -2.10 21.31
C ASP A 141 -0.33 -3.34 20.72
N GLU A 142 -0.94 -4.01 19.74
CA GLU A 142 -0.33 -5.16 19.05
C GLU A 142 0.80 -4.68 18.13
N THR A 143 1.99 -5.23 18.35
CA THR A 143 3.16 -4.96 17.51
C THR A 143 3.61 -6.19 16.74
N ARG A 144 4.28 -5.96 15.61
CA ARG A 144 4.86 -7.02 14.77
C ARG A 144 6.09 -6.48 14.05
N THR A 145 7.15 -7.27 13.99
CA THR A 145 8.32 -6.96 13.17
C THR A 145 8.05 -7.27 11.69
N ILE A 146 8.26 -6.29 10.81
CA ILE A 146 8.11 -6.43 9.34
C ILE A 146 9.33 -5.81 8.68
N ALA A 147 10.00 -6.56 7.79
CA ALA A 147 11.23 -6.13 7.10
C ALA A 147 12.33 -5.58 8.04
N GLY A 148 12.37 -6.04 9.30
CA GLY A 148 13.33 -5.61 10.32
C GLY A 148 12.89 -4.42 11.18
N PHE A 149 11.71 -3.85 10.92
CA PHE A 149 11.17 -2.70 11.67
C PHE A 149 10.05 -3.12 12.61
N GLU A 150 9.99 -2.52 13.79
CA GLU A 150 8.86 -2.71 14.70
C GLU A 150 7.65 -1.91 14.20
N CYS A 151 6.53 -2.60 13.97
CA CYS A 151 5.32 -1.99 13.45
C CYS A 151 4.17 -2.14 14.44
N ARG A 152 3.39 -1.07 14.60
CA ARG A 152 2.16 -1.07 15.42
C ARG A 152 0.93 -1.31 14.55
N LYS A 153 -0.01 -2.09 15.07
CA LYS A 153 -1.26 -2.39 14.38
C LYS A 153 -2.26 -1.24 14.51
N ALA A 154 -2.89 -0.91 13.39
CA ALA A 154 -4.03 -0.01 13.30
C ALA A 154 -5.13 -0.65 12.45
N VAL A 155 -6.38 -0.35 12.77
CA VAL A 155 -7.55 -0.86 12.06
C VAL A 155 -8.42 0.30 11.62
N THR A 156 -8.89 0.28 10.38
CA THR A 156 -9.87 1.23 9.86
C THR A 156 -10.96 0.50 9.07
N LYS A 157 -11.94 1.27 8.62
CA LYS A 157 -13.07 0.81 7.83
C LYS A 157 -13.23 1.72 6.62
N ILE A 158 -13.25 1.12 5.44
CA ILE A 158 -13.48 1.81 4.16
C ILE A 158 -14.77 1.29 3.52
N CYS A 159 -15.31 2.04 2.54
CA CYS A 159 -16.51 1.63 1.79
C CYS A 159 -17.65 1.11 2.69
N ASP A 160 -17.88 1.80 3.81
CA ASP A 160 -18.89 1.53 4.84
C ASP A 160 -18.85 0.17 5.55
N SER A 161 -18.06 -0.81 5.10
CA SER A 161 -18.08 -2.19 5.61
C SER A 161 -16.77 -2.96 5.50
N VAL A 162 -15.79 -2.47 4.74
CA VAL A 162 -14.54 -3.20 4.48
C VAL A 162 -13.51 -2.86 5.54
N VAL A 163 -13.18 -3.83 6.38
CA VAL A 163 -12.14 -3.69 7.41
C VAL A 163 -10.77 -3.76 6.75
N VAL A 164 -9.91 -2.81 7.13
CA VAL A 164 -8.51 -2.73 6.71
C VAL A 164 -7.65 -2.78 7.96
N VAL A 165 -6.69 -3.70 7.98
CA VAL A 165 -5.69 -3.82 9.04
C VAL A 165 -4.35 -3.35 8.48
N ALA A 166 -3.72 -2.39 9.14
CA ALA A 166 -2.42 -1.86 8.77
C ALA A 166 -1.42 -2.08 9.92
N PHE A 167 -0.16 -2.28 9.57
CA PHE A 167 0.98 -2.29 10.47
C PHE A 167 1.93 -1.17 10.02
N TYR A 168 2.08 -0.15 10.84
CA TYR A 168 2.89 1.04 10.51
C TYR A 168 4.13 1.15 11.39
N CYS A 169 5.21 1.68 10.82
CA CYS A 169 6.49 1.93 11.46
C CYS A 169 6.69 3.43 11.64
N ASP A 170 6.85 3.91 12.86
CA ASP A 170 7.09 5.33 13.19
C ASP A 170 8.56 5.76 13.05
N GLU A 171 9.50 4.84 12.91
CA GLU A 171 10.90 5.13 12.54
C GLU A 171 11.01 5.74 11.13
N ILE A 172 10.00 5.51 10.28
CA ILE A 172 9.84 6.11 8.95
C ILE A 172 8.65 7.07 9.01
N PRO A 173 8.87 8.37 9.35
CA PRO A 173 7.79 9.32 9.63
C PRO A 173 7.13 9.87 8.35
N VAL A 174 6.77 8.98 7.43
CA VAL A 174 6.04 9.30 6.19
C VAL A 174 4.68 8.65 6.26
N SER A 175 3.64 9.48 6.36
CA SER A 175 2.23 9.05 6.40
C SER A 175 1.75 8.57 5.02
N SER A 176 2.17 7.38 4.62
CA SER A 176 1.78 6.73 3.35
C SER A 176 1.84 5.19 3.48
N GLY A 177 1.63 4.46 2.38
CA GLY A 177 1.56 3.01 2.38
C GLY A 177 1.17 2.43 1.01
N PRO A 178 0.97 1.11 0.94
CA PRO A 178 0.44 0.45 -0.26
C PRO A 178 -0.91 1.02 -0.69
N GLU A 179 -1.17 1.02 -2.00
CA GLU A 179 -2.37 1.61 -2.61
C GLU A 179 -2.50 3.11 -2.26
N THR A 180 -3.66 3.53 -1.74
CA THR A 180 -3.91 4.91 -1.28
C THR A 180 -3.95 5.03 0.25
N MET A 181 -3.45 4.02 0.96
CA MET A 181 -3.48 3.97 2.41
C MET A 181 -2.39 4.88 3.01
N GLY A 182 -2.69 5.46 4.17
CA GLY A 182 -1.81 6.40 4.88
C GLY A 182 -2.50 6.94 6.13
N GLN A 183 -2.11 8.14 6.58
CA GLN A 183 -2.64 8.86 7.76
C GLN A 183 -2.36 8.19 9.10
N LEU A 184 -1.29 7.40 9.16
CA LEU A 184 -0.72 6.91 10.39
C LEU A 184 0.57 7.71 10.69
N PRO A 185 1.04 7.74 11.94
CA PRO A 185 2.24 8.49 12.33
C PRO A 185 3.53 8.09 11.58
N GLY A 186 3.52 6.98 10.85
CA GLY A 186 4.62 6.58 9.97
C GLY A 186 4.15 5.66 8.85
N LEU A 187 5.12 5.08 8.13
CA LEU A 187 4.88 4.35 6.90
C LEU A 187 4.25 2.99 7.17
N ILE A 188 3.19 2.65 6.43
CA ILE A 188 2.54 1.34 6.52
C ILE A 188 3.42 0.29 5.83
N LEU A 189 4.00 -0.63 6.61
CA LEU A 189 4.81 -1.74 6.09
C LEU A 189 4.01 -3.04 5.92
N GLY A 190 2.83 -3.14 6.51
CA GLY A 190 1.91 -4.26 6.31
C GLY A 190 0.47 -3.78 6.15
N LEU A 191 -0.25 -4.34 5.19
CA LEU A 191 -1.65 -4.06 4.92
C LEU A 191 -2.38 -5.36 4.64
N ALA A 192 -3.54 -5.56 5.25
CA ALA A 192 -4.41 -6.69 5.00
C ALA A 192 -5.85 -6.22 4.85
N VAL A 193 -6.51 -6.70 3.81
CA VAL A 193 -7.94 -6.47 3.58
C VAL A 193 -8.62 -7.85 3.51
N PRO A 194 -9.04 -8.41 4.66
CA PRO A 194 -9.53 -9.79 4.73
C PRO A 194 -10.67 -10.09 3.77
N ARG A 195 -11.61 -9.14 3.62
CA ARG A 195 -12.78 -9.28 2.74
C ARG A 195 -12.41 -9.33 1.25
N LEU A 196 -11.23 -8.85 0.88
CA LEU A 196 -10.70 -8.93 -0.49
C LEU A 196 -9.69 -10.05 -0.64
N HIS A 197 -9.41 -10.81 0.43
CA HIS A 197 -8.39 -11.86 0.48
C HIS A 197 -7.02 -11.41 -0.07
N THR A 198 -6.65 -10.16 0.20
CA THR A 198 -5.41 -9.56 -0.28
C THR A 198 -4.61 -9.00 0.89
N THR A 199 -3.29 -9.20 0.83
CA THR A 199 -2.32 -8.63 1.75
C THR A 199 -1.16 -8.01 1.00
N TRP A 200 -0.58 -6.96 1.57
CA TRP A 200 0.67 -6.33 1.13
C TRP A 200 1.61 -6.31 2.33
N PHE A 201 2.78 -6.93 2.23
CA PHE A 201 3.78 -6.89 3.28
C PHE A 201 5.14 -6.50 2.71
N ALA A 202 5.80 -5.55 3.37
CA ALA A 202 7.14 -5.13 2.97
C ALA A 202 8.10 -6.31 3.11
N THR A 203 8.85 -6.58 2.05
CA THR A 203 9.93 -7.57 2.02
C THR A 203 11.29 -6.91 2.20
N SER A 204 11.42 -5.63 1.82
CA SER A 204 12.64 -4.84 2.04
C SER A 204 12.35 -3.35 2.15
N VAL A 205 13.16 -2.67 2.96
CA VAL A 205 13.21 -1.20 3.07
C VAL A 205 14.65 -0.79 2.80
N GLN A 206 14.86 0.11 1.83
CA GLN A 206 16.17 0.57 1.39
C GLN A 206 16.23 2.08 1.49
N LEU A 207 17.27 2.59 2.15
CA LEU A 207 17.56 4.02 2.13
C LEU A 207 18.00 4.46 0.74
N GLN A 208 17.53 5.62 0.31
CA GLN A 208 17.95 6.24 -0.94
C GLN A 208 18.29 7.71 -0.70
N PRO A 209 19.32 8.26 -1.37
CA PRO A 209 19.59 9.68 -1.37
C PRO A 209 18.34 10.48 -1.79
N LEU A 210 18.06 11.57 -1.09
CA LEU A 210 16.86 12.38 -1.33
C LEU A 210 16.73 12.84 -2.78
N ALA A 211 17.83 13.22 -3.43
CA ALA A 211 17.83 13.63 -4.83
C ALA A 211 17.38 12.50 -5.78
N GLN A 212 17.82 11.26 -5.51
CA GLN A 212 17.42 10.09 -6.29
C GLN A 212 15.94 9.77 -6.11
N ALA A 213 15.48 9.72 -4.85
CA ALA A 213 14.07 9.46 -4.52
C ALA A 213 13.16 10.55 -5.11
N THR A 214 13.56 11.82 -5.01
CA THR A 214 12.81 12.96 -5.56
C THR A 214 12.67 12.86 -7.08
N ALA A 215 13.73 12.50 -7.80
CA ALA A 215 13.65 12.30 -9.25
C ALA A 215 12.73 11.13 -9.62
N ALA A 216 12.79 10.03 -8.87
CA ALA A 216 12.00 8.83 -9.16
C ALA A 216 10.48 9.02 -8.94
N VAL A 217 10.06 9.96 -8.09
CA VAL A 217 8.63 10.27 -7.88
C VAL A 217 8.04 11.27 -8.89
N GLN A 218 8.85 11.82 -9.80
CA GLN A 218 8.39 12.76 -10.85
C GLN A 218 7.93 12.02 -12.11
N VAL A 219 6.94 11.15 -11.96
CA VAL A 219 6.40 10.37 -13.08
C VAL A 219 5.25 11.12 -13.75
N LYS A 220 5.26 11.18 -15.09
CA LYS A 220 4.14 11.72 -15.86
C LYS A 220 3.00 10.71 -15.86
N GLN A 221 1.84 11.13 -15.37
CA GLN A 221 0.61 10.36 -15.44
C GLN A 221 -0.24 10.80 -16.65
N LYS A 222 -1.03 9.87 -17.19
CA LYS A 222 -1.92 10.01 -18.33
C LYS A 222 -3.30 9.44 -17.99
N GLY A 223 -4.27 9.71 -18.85
CA GLY A 223 -5.63 9.21 -18.71
C GLY A 223 -6.67 10.32 -18.65
N SER A 224 -7.94 9.93 -18.69
CA SER A 224 -9.05 10.86 -18.57
C SER A 224 -9.18 11.34 -17.12
N LYS A 225 -9.10 12.66 -16.92
CA LYS A 225 -9.18 13.27 -15.58
C LYS A 225 -10.54 13.00 -14.93
N VAL A 226 -10.52 12.48 -13.70
CA VAL A 226 -11.72 12.20 -12.90
C VAL A 226 -11.49 12.46 -11.40
N THR A 227 -12.58 12.65 -10.65
CA THR A 227 -12.60 12.66 -9.18
C THR A 227 -13.04 11.30 -8.64
N TRP A 228 -12.90 11.07 -7.33
CA TRP A 228 -13.32 9.81 -6.71
C TRP A 228 -14.82 9.54 -6.93
N VAL A 229 -15.63 10.58 -6.74
CA VAL A 229 -17.09 10.51 -6.92
C VAL A 229 -17.45 10.11 -8.35
N LYS A 230 -16.77 10.72 -9.34
CA LYS A 230 -17.02 10.43 -10.74
C LYS A 230 -16.55 9.02 -11.11
N LEU A 231 -15.36 8.62 -10.67
CA LEU A 231 -14.85 7.27 -10.89
C LEU A 231 -15.80 6.22 -10.30
N GLN A 232 -16.21 6.37 -9.04
CA GLN A 232 -17.14 5.43 -8.40
C GLN A 232 -18.48 5.35 -9.14
N ALA A 233 -19.01 6.48 -9.63
CA ALA A 233 -20.24 6.49 -10.42
C ALA A 233 -20.09 5.75 -11.76
N ASP A 234 -18.98 5.99 -12.47
CA ASP A 234 -18.68 5.34 -13.76
C ASP A 234 -18.49 3.83 -13.59
N LEU A 235 -17.76 3.41 -12.54
CA LEU A 235 -17.58 1.99 -12.20
C LEU A 235 -18.91 1.34 -11.81
N LYS A 236 -19.74 2.02 -11.00
CA LYS A 236 -21.03 1.47 -10.55
C LYS A 236 -21.96 1.21 -11.73
N LYS A 237 -21.90 2.07 -12.74
CA LYS A 237 -22.64 1.90 -13.99
C LYS A 237 -22.08 0.75 -14.83
N ALA A 238 -20.76 0.57 -14.88
CA ALA A 238 -20.13 -0.49 -15.67
C ALA A 238 -20.40 -1.90 -15.13
N ILE A 239 -20.52 -2.04 -13.81
CA ILE A 239 -20.66 -3.36 -13.14
C ILE A 239 -22.03 -3.54 -12.45
N SER A 240 -23.04 -2.76 -12.84
CA SER A 240 -24.37 -2.79 -12.19
C SER A 240 -25.01 -4.17 -12.22
N ASP A 241 -24.76 -4.92 -13.29
CA ASP A 241 -25.41 -6.19 -13.57
C ASP A 241 -24.61 -7.39 -13.01
N TRP A 242 -23.50 -7.14 -12.32
CA TRP A 242 -22.56 -8.17 -11.86
C TRP A 242 -22.81 -8.64 -10.42
N GLY A 243 -23.90 -8.18 -9.78
CA GLY A 243 -24.31 -8.64 -8.45
C GLY A 243 -23.21 -8.52 -7.37
N LYS A 244 -23.00 -9.60 -6.59
CA LYS A 244 -21.99 -9.67 -5.50
C LYS A 244 -20.57 -9.40 -6.03
N ALA A 245 -20.23 -9.93 -7.21
CA ALA A 245 -18.93 -9.74 -7.84
C ALA A 245 -18.65 -8.29 -8.25
N GLY A 246 -19.70 -7.54 -8.63
CA GLY A 246 -19.59 -6.10 -8.92
C GLY A 246 -19.11 -5.30 -7.71
N ASN A 247 -19.69 -5.53 -6.53
CA ASN A 247 -19.29 -4.82 -5.31
C ASN A 247 -17.83 -5.09 -4.90
N ILE A 248 -17.36 -6.32 -5.06
CA ILE A 248 -15.99 -6.70 -4.69
C ILE A 248 -14.98 -6.12 -5.69
N THR A 249 -15.31 -6.17 -6.98
CA THR A 249 -14.52 -5.51 -8.03
C THR A 249 -14.42 -4.01 -7.77
N MET A 250 -15.54 -3.37 -7.42
CA MET A 250 -15.56 -1.96 -7.01
C MET A 250 -14.58 -1.69 -5.87
N TRP A 251 -14.66 -2.45 -4.77
CA TRP A 251 -13.81 -2.21 -3.62
C TRP A 251 -12.33 -2.39 -3.93
N ARG A 252 -11.97 -3.39 -4.76
CA ARG A 252 -10.57 -3.58 -5.21
C ARG A 252 -10.05 -2.39 -6.01
N LEU A 253 -10.88 -1.82 -6.89
CA LEU A 253 -10.51 -0.67 -7.72
C LEU A 253 -10.47 0.65 -6.94
N LEU A 254 -11.14 0.72 -5.79
CA LEU A 254 -11.20 1.92 -4.93
C LEU A 254 -10.22 1.88 -3.74
N LEU A 255 -9.37 0.84 -3.61
CA LEU A 255 -8.26 0.82 -2.66
C LEU A 255 -7.23 1.91 -2.96
#